data_AF-A0AAV0EZ02-F1
#
_entry.id   AF-A0AAV0EZ02-F1
#
_cell.length_a   1.000
_cell.length_b   1.000
_cell.length_c   1.000
_cell.angle_alpha   90.00
_cell.angle_beta   90.00
_cell.angle_gamma   90.00
#
_symmetry.space_group_name_H-M   'P 1'
#
loop_
_entity.id
_entity.type
_entity.pdbx_description
1 polymer ?
#
loop_
_entity_poly.entity_id
_entity_poly.type
_entity_poly.pdbx_seq_one_letter_code
_entity_poly.pdbx_strand_id
1 'polypeptide(L)'
;MGSLEMCGGNAEITEVTKCSGDAFLVTVRNRKRVGYTYELTLGVKGEWLVGAEKKVVKGHIDVQEFSFGELDRLQIKVRLNEDKDLEHKDKQQIRHNFEQFLQPLREKLLQFEQELKQKN
;
A
#
# COMPACT_ATOMS: atom_id res chain seq x y z
N MET A 1 -9.73 0.16 3.31
CA MET A 1 -8.61 -0.62 2.76
C MET A 1 -8.79 -2.02 3.31
N GLY A 2 -9.24 -2.94 2.46
CA GLY A 2 -9.71 -4.27 2.87
C GLY A 2 -8.90 -5.39 2.23
N SER A 3 -9.39 -6.61 2.38
CA SER A 3 -8.85 -7.79 1.71
C SER A 3 -9.02 -7.70 0.19
N LEU A 4 -8.06 -8.25 -0.55
CA LEU A 4 -8.03 -8.40 -1.99
C LEU A 4 -7.95 -9.90 -2.31
N GLU A 5 -8.91 -10.38 -3.10
CA GLU A 5 -8.90 -11.74 -3.64
C GLU A 5 -7.92 -11.79 -4.81
N MET A 6 -7.01 -12.77 -4.78
CA MET A 6 -5.90 -12.89 -5.72
C MET A 6 -5.85 -14.29 -6.30
N CYS A 7 -5.16 -14.46 -7.42
CA CYS A 7 -5.04 -15.77 -8.05
C CYS A 7 -4.28 -16.74 -7.11
N GLY A 8 -5.04 -17.68 -6.51
CA GLY A 8 -4.52 -18.71 -5.60
C GLY A 8 -4.46 -18.32 -4.11
N GLY A 9 -5.03 -17.18 -3.70
CA GLY A 9 -5.03 -16.77 -2.29
C GLY A 9 -5.83 -15.49 -1.98
N ASN A 10 -5.86 -15.12 -0.71
CA ASN A 10 -6.36 -13.82 -0.25
C ASN A 10 -5.21 -13.02 0.37
N ALA A 11 -5.30 -11.69 0.31
CA ALA A 11 -4.35 -10.82 0.98
C ALA A 11 -5.07 -9.63 1.58
N GLU A 12 -4.57 -9.08 2.68
CA GLU A 12 -5.12 -7.92 3.35
C GLU A 12 -4.00 -7.03 3.90
N ILE A 13 -4.29 -5.73 3.97
CA ILE A 13 -3.45 -4.77 4.69
C ILE A 13 -3.85 -4.85 6.17
N THR A 14 -2.91 -5.22 7.03
CA THR A 14 -3.17 -5.42 8.45
C THR A 14 -3.02 -4.13 9.24
N GLU A 15 -2.02 -3.32 8.90
CA GLU A 15 -1.70 -2.09 9.64
C GLU A 15 -0.82 -1.13 8.82
N VAL A 16 -0.72 0.11 9.29
CA VAL A 16 0.29 1.08 8.84
C VAL A 16 1.43 1.04 9.85
N THR A 17 2.54 0.40 9.51
CA THR A 17 3.69 0.27 10.42
C THR A 17 4.57 1.52 10.44
N LYS A 18 4.57 2.29 9.34
CA LYS A 18 5.26 3.57 9.25
C LYS A 18 4.42 4.56 8.46
N CYS A 19 4.34 5.79 8.97
CA CYS A 19 3.87 6.96 8.24
C CYS A 19 4.76 8.13 8.65
N SER A 20 5.48 8.72 7.70
CA SER A 20 6.42 9.80 7.98
C SER A 20 6.40 10.82 6.85
N GLY A 21 6.58 12.08 7.23
CA GLY A 21 6.56 13.21 6.31
C GLY A 21 5.77 14.37 6.87
N ASP A 22 5.39 15.29 6.00
CA ASP A 22 4.81 16.56 6.37
C ASP A 22 3.57 16.87 5.52
N ALA A 23 2.68 17.66 6.11
CA ALA A 23 1.51 18.18 5.43
C ALA A 23 1.33 19.65 5.80
N PHE A 24 0.89 20.44 4.83
CA PHE A 24 0.60 21.85 5.02
C PHE A 24 -0.76 22.20 4.43
N LEU A 25 -1.41 23.14 5.10
CA LEU A 25 -2.66 23.71 4.68
C LEU A 25 -2.55 25.21 4.92
N VAL A 26 -2.47 25.98 3.84
CA VAL A 26 -2.29 27.44 3.90
C VAL A 26 -3.36 28.14 3.08
N THR A 27 -3.85 29.27 3.58
CA THR A 27 -4.84 30.10 2.87
C THR A 27 -4.20 31.41 2.45
N VAL A 28 -4.14 31.65 1.14
CA VAL A 28 -3.54 32.87 0.56
C VAL A 28 -4.61 33.59 -0.25
N ARG A 29 -4.98 34.83 0.15
CA ARG A 29 -6.01 35.64 -0.54
C ARG A 29 -7.32 34.88 -0.77
N ASN A 30 -7.85 34.27 0.29
CA ASN A 30 -9.06 33.43 0.25
C ASN A 30 -8.96 32.19 -0.67
N ARG A 31 -7.76 31.77 -1.07
CA ARG A 31 -7.50 30.50 -1.77
C ARG A 31 -6.73 29.56 -0.86
N LYS A 32 -7.35 28.41 -0.55
CA LYS A 32 -6.71 27.31 0.16
C LYS A 32 -5.69 26.61 -0.75
N ARG A 33 -4.52 26.31 -0.21
CA ARG A 33 -3.51 25.45 -0.80
C ARG A 33 -3.19 24.35 0.19
N VAL A 34 -3.24 23.12 -0.29
CA VAL A 34 -2.89 21.94 0.49
C VAL A 34 -1.76 21.22 -0.22
N GLY A 35 -0.85 20.66 0.56
CA GLY A 35 0.15 19.74 0.08
C GLY A 35 0.60 18.83 1.20
N TYR A 36 1.19 17.71 0.80
CA TYR A 36 1.86 16.78 1.69
C TYR A 36 2.98 16.11 0.92
N THR A 37 3.94 15.58 1.66
CA THR A 37 4.94 14.63 1.21
C THR A 37 5.00 13.53 2.26
N TYR A 38 4.73 12.30 1.87
CA TYR A 38 4.69 11.16 2.78
C TYR A 38 5.46 9.95 2.25
N GLU A 39 6.03 9.19 3.18
CA GLU A 39 6.52 7.83 3.01
C GLU A 39 5.71 6.92 3.94
N LEU A 40 5.28 5.76 3.42
CA LEU A 40 4.47 4.80 4.18
C LEU A 40 5.09 3.41 4.15
N THR A 41 4.96 2.67 5.25
CA THR A 41 5.13 1.21 5.25
C THR A 41 3.84 0.60 5.76
N LEU A 42 3.31 -0.36 5.00
CA LEU A 42 2.08 -1.08 5.31
C LEU A 42 2.43 -2.53 5.67
N GLY A 43 1.93 -3.00 6.80
CA GLY A 43 1.94 -4.42 7.14
C GLY A 43 0.91 -5.15 6.30
N VAL A 44 1.29 -6.28 5.72
CA VAL A 44 0.40 -7.11 4.91
C VAL A 44 0.46 -8.57 5.33
N LYS A 45 -0.67 -9.24 5.19
CA LYS A 45 -0.83 -10.66 5.46
C LYS A 45 -1.71 -11.26 4.37
N GLY A 46 -1.45 -12.48 3.98
CA GLY A 46 -2.37 -13.23 3.13
C GLY A 46 -2.22 -14.73 3.32
N GLU A 47 -3.15 -15.47 2.72
CA GLU A 47 -3.21 -16.91 2.78
C GLU A 47 -3.20 -17.46 1.34
N TRP A 48 -2.22 -18.30 1.02
CA TRP A 48 -2.05 -18.93 -0.29
C TRP A 48 -2.07 -20.44 -0.18
N LEU A 49 -2.61 -21.11 -1.19
CA LEU A 49 -2.55 -22.56 -1.29
C LEU A 49 -1.27 -22.96 -2.04
N VAL A 50 -0.32 -23.54 -1.31
CA VAL A 50 0.97 -23.99 -1.84
C VAL A 50 1.01 -25.51 -1.76
N GLY A 51 0.97 -26.17 -2.93
CA GLY A 51 0.78 -27.62 -3.01
C GLY A 51 -0.63 -28.01 -2.54
N ALA A 52 -0.73 -28.62 -1.34
CA ALA A 52 -1.98 -29.03 -0.72
C ALA A 52 -2.26 -28.29 0.61
N GLU A 53 -1.35 -27.45 1.08
CA GLU A 53 -1.46 -26.73 2.35
C GLU A 53 -1.69 -25.24 2.14
N LYS A 54 -2.51 -24.66 3.02
CA LYS A 54 -2.68 -23.21 3.09
C LYS A 54 -1.59 -22.63 3.97
N LYS A 55 -0.77 -21.75 3.39
CA LYS A 55 0.29 -21.05 4.10
C LYS A 55 -0.07 -19.58 4.27
N VAL A 56 0.09 -19.11 5.50
CA VAL A 56 -0.07 -17.69 5.84
C VAL A 56 1.25 -16.98 5.60
N VAL A 57 1.27 -16.03 4.69
CA VAL A 57 2.46 -15.26 4.33
C VAL A 57 2.28 -13.83 4.81
N LYS A 58 3.28 -13.33 5.53
CA LYS A 58 3.32 -11.96 6.03
C LYS A 58 4.42 -11.18 5.33
N GLY A 59 4.25 -9.87 5.26
CA GLY A 59 5.23 -8.99 4.67
C GLY A 59 4.93 -7.53 4.92
N HIS A 60 5.63 -6.69 4.17
CA HIS A 60 5.51 -5.25 4.19
C HIS A 60 5.44 -4.71 2.76
N ILE A 61 4.64 -3.67 2.57
CA ILE A 61 4.64 -2.85 1.36
C ILE A 61 5.21 -1.50 1.75
N ASP A 62 6.40 -1.18 1.23
CA ASP A 62 6.97 0.15 1.34
C ASP A 62 6.51 1.00 0.18
N VAL A 63 5.83 2.09 0.49
CA VAL A 63 5.44 3.12 -0.46
C VAL A 63 6.55 4.15 -0.44
N GLN A 64 7.22 4.33 -1.58
CA GLN A 64 8.25 5.37 -1.71
C GLN A 64 7.64 6.74 -1.46
N GLU A 65 8.48 7.71 -1.10
CA GLU A 65 8.06 9.10 -0.93
C GLU A 65 7.18 9.58 -2.09
N PHE A 66 6.03 10.15 -1.75
CA PHE A 66 5.08 10.71 -2.70
C PHE A 66 4.46 11.97 -2.17
N SER A 67 4.14 12.89 -3.10
CA SER A 67 3.55 14.18 -2.78
C SER A 67 2.15 14.33 -3.36
N PHE A 68 1.44 15.33 -2.84
CA PHE A 68 0.11 15.69 -3.31
C PHE A 68 0.09 15.93 -4.84
N GLY A 69 -0.79 15.22 -5.54
CA GLY A 69 -0.95 15.31 -6.99
C GLY A 69 0.04 14.46 -7.81
N GLU A 70 0.93 13.70 -7.16
CA GLU A 70 1.92 12.84 -7.84
C GLU A 70 1.59 11.33 -7.74
N LEU A 71 0.34 10.98 -7.42
CA LEU A 71 -0.09 9.58 -7.24
C LEU A 71 0.06 8.69 -8.48
N ASP A 72 0.11 9.28 -9.69
CA ASP A 72 0.40 8.54 -10.94
C ASP A 72 1.79 7.88 -10.93
N ARG A 73 2.75 8.51 -10.24
CA ARG A 73 4.13 8.06 -10.10
C ARG A 73 4.38 7.23 -8.84
N LEU A 74 3.32 6.92 -8.09
CA LEU A 74 3.42 6.15 -6.85
C LEU A 74 4.10 4.80 -7.13
N GLN A 75 5.15 4.51 -6.38
CA GLN A 75 5.91 3.27 -6.47
C GLN A 75 5.85 2.53 -5.13
N ILE A 76 5.69 1.22 -5.20
CA ILE A 76 5.71 0.34 -4.03
C ILE A 76 6.80 -0.71 -4.15
N LYS A 77 7.30 -1.16 -3.00
CA LYS A 77 8.23 -2.29 -2.89
C LYS A 77 7.68 -3.28 -1.88
N VAL A 78 7.47 -4.51 -2.33
CA VAL A 78 7.01 -5.60 -1.48
C VAL A 78 8.21 -6.33 -0.85
N ARG A 79 8.18 -6.48 0.47
CA ARG A 79 9.12 -7.30 1.24
C ARG A 79 8.35 -8.42 1.94
N LEU A 80 8.57 -9.65 1.51
CA LEU A 80 8.02 -10.81 2.22
C LEU A 80 8.90 -11.10 3.44
N ASN A 81 8.30 -11.51 4.55
CA ASN A 81 9.07 -12.05 5.67
C ASN A 81 9.67 -13.41 5.25
N GLU A 82 10.85 -13.75 5.76
CA GLU A 82 11.52 -15.01 5.41
C GLU A 82 10.69 -16.22 5.83
N ASP A 83 10.01 -16.81 4.86
CA ASP A 83 9.37 -18.10 5.00
C ASP A 83 10.26 -19.14 4.31
N LYS A 84 10.94 -19.98 5.11
CA LYS A 84 11.82 -21.05 4.62
C LYS A 84 11.06 -22.14 3.86
N ASP A 85 9.74 -22.10 3.97
CA ASP A 85 8.79 -23.11 3.56
C ASP A 85 8.14 -22.83 2.19
N LEU A 86 8.52 -21.74 1.52
CA LEU A 86 8.01 -21.35 0.21
C LEU A 86 9.08 -21.50 -0.88
N GLU A 87 8.72 -22.14 -1.99
CA GLU A 87 9.59 -22.20 -3.15
C GLU A 87 9.75 -20.83 -3.80
N HIS A 88 10.84 -20.67 -4.58
CA HIS A 88 11.13 -19.39 -5.25
C HIS A 88 9.99 -18.94 -6.17
N LYS A 89 9.32 -19.88 -6.87
CA LYS A 89 8.20 -19.58 -7.75
C LYS A 89 7.00 -19.02 -6.98
N ASP A 90 6.64 -19.66 -5.86
CA ASP A 90 5.54 -19.19 -5.01
C ASP A 90 5.85 -17.81 -4.44
N LYS A 91 7.08 -17.58 -3.97
CA LYS A 91 7.52 -16.26 -3.48
C LYS A 91 7.37 -15.17 -4.54
N GLN A 92 7.72 -15.46 -5.80
CA GLN A 92 7.55 -14.51 -6.90
C GLN A 92 6.07 -14.22 -7.20
N GLN A 93 5.23 -15.26 -7.21
CA GLN A 93 3.79 -15.11 -7.42
C GLN A 93 3.12 -14.31 -6.30
N ILE A 94 3.44 -14.63 -5.04
CA ILE A 94 2.93 -13.92 -3.86
C ILE A 94 3.39 -12.45 -3.87
N ARG A 95 4.64 -12.19 -4.26
CA ARG A 95 5.14 -10.83 -4.41
C ARG A 95 4.36 -10.05 -5.47
N HIS A 96 4.16 -10.64 -6.64
CA HIS A 96 3.39 -10.04 -7.72
C HIS A 96 1.93 -9.76 -7.33
N ASN A 97 1.35 -10.69 -6.58
CA ASN A 97 0.04 -10.55 -5.97
C ASN A 97 0.00 -9.32 -5.05
N PHE A 98 0.93 -9.19 -4.10
CA PHE A 98 0.99 -7.98 -3.25
C PHE A 98 1.24 -6.69 -4.03
N GLU A 99 1.95 -6.74 -5.17
CA GLU A 99 2.13 -5.57 -6.03
C GLU A 99 0.78 -5.06 -6.62
N GLN A 100 -0.26 -5.90 -6.70
CA GLN A 100 -1.60 -5.48 -7.10
C GLN A 100 -2.26 -4.50 -6.11
N PHE A 101 -1.75 -4.38 -4.87
CA PHE A 101 -2.22 -3.35 -3.93
C PHE A 101 -1.89 -1.93 -4.37
N LEU A 102 -1.01 -1.74 -5.36
CA LEU A 102 -0.69 -0.41 -5.89
C LEU A 102 -1.94 0.34 -6.36
N GLN A 103 -2.81 -0.33 -7.11
CA GLN A 103 -4.01 0.28 -7.67
C GLN A 103 -5.00 0.75 -6.59
N PRO A 104 -5.47 -0.12 -5.66
CA PRO A 104 -6.36 0.33 -4.61
C PRO A 104 -5.69 1.37 -3.71
N LEU A 105 -4.37 1.31 -3.49
CA LEU A 105 -3.64 2.32 -2.72
C LEU A 105 -3.71 3.69 -3.38
N ARG A 106 -3.50 3.76 -4.70
CA ARG A 106 -3.66 5.00 -5.47
C ARG A 106 -5.08 5.55 -5.35
N GLU A 107 -6.10 4.70 -5.48
CA GLU A 107 -7.49 5.13 -5.35
C GLU A 107 -7.80 5.69 -3.96
N LYS A 108 -7.28 5.05 -2.90
CA LYS A 108 -7.51 5.52 -1.53
C LYS A 108 -6.77 6.83 -1.22
N LEU A 109 -5.54 6.98 -1.73
CA LEU A 109 -4.79 8.23 -1.61
C LEU A 109 -5.45 9.35 -2.42
N LEU A 110 -6.03 9.03 -3.58
CA LEU A 110 -6.78 10.01 -4.38
C LEU A 110 -8.03 10.49 -3.65
N GLN A 111 -8.77 9.58 -2.99
CA GLN A 111 -9.88 9.96 -2.10
C GLN A 111 -9.39 10.88 -0.98
N PHE A 112 -8.28 10.54 -0.33
CA PHE A 112 -7.67 11.38 0.71
C PHE A 112 -7.32 12.79 0.18
N GLU A 113 -6.75 12.91 -1.02
CA GLU A 113 -6.48 14.21 -1.65
C GLU A 113 -7.76 15.03 -1.90
N GLN A 114 -8.84 14.37 -2.30
CA GLN A 114 -10.14 15.02 -2.47
C GLN A 114 -10.72 15.49 -1.12
N GLU A 115 -10.60 14.69 -0.06
CA GLU A 115 -11.02 15.06 1.29
C GLU A 115 -10.22 16.26 1.83
N LEU A 116 -8.91 16.29 1.58
CA LEU A 116 -8.04 17.42 1.93
C LEU A 116 -8.46 18.72 1.25
N LYS A 117 -8.91 18.66 -0.01
CA LYS A 117 -9.46 19.81 -0.73
C LYS A 117 -10.81 20.25 -0.15
N GLN A 118 -11.65 19.32 0.31
CA GLN A 118 -13.01 19.58 0.76
C GLN A 118 -13.15 20.01 2.23
N LYS A 119 -12.21 19.65 3.12
CA LYS A 119 -12.27 20.07 4.53
C LYS A 119 -12.24 21.60 4.66
N ASN A 120 -13.39 22.20 4.99
CA ASN A 120 -13.55 23.62 5.34
C ASN A 120 -13.17 23.86 6.80
#